data_AF-A0A432U2P5-F1
#
_entry.id   AF-A0A432U2P5-F1
#
_cell.length_a   1.000
_cell.length_b   1.000
_cell.length_c   1.000
_cell.angle_alpha   90.00
_cell.angle_beta   90.00
_cell.angle_gamma   90.00
#
_symmetry.space_group_name_H-M   'P 1'
#
loop_
_entity.id
_entity.type
_entity.pdbx_description
1 polymer ?
#
loop_
_entity_poly.entity_id
_entity_poly.type
_entity_poly.pdbx_seq_one_letter_code
_entity_poly.pdbx_strand_id
1 'polypeptide(L)'
;MNKIFTLHSPLYIKYPNGETRVIEEIFQHLKGVLYFELFWEKDPEYSIHLIEGEITGDGPWRVGECSFHVLGCNHTHPQMCEMHSFW
;
A
#
# COMPACT_ATOMS: atom_id res chain seq x y z
N MET A 1 -13.41 1.98 -12.73
CA MET A 1 -12.32 1.24 -12.08
C MET A 1 -11.44 2.24 -11.37
N ASN A 2 -11.13 2.05 -10.08
CA ASN A 2 -10.36 3.03 -9.31
C ASN A 2 -8.88 2.97 -9.73
N LYS A 3 -8.24 4.14 -9.91
CA LYS A 3 -6.87 4.25 -10.44
C LYS A 3 -5.83 3.53 -9.58
N ILE A 4 -6.07 3.41 -8.28
CA ILE A 4 -5.17 2.71 -7.35
C ILE A 4 -4.85 1.27 -7.80
N PHE A 5 -5.78 0.60 -8.49
CA PHE A 5 -5.62 -0.80 -8.95
C PHE A 5 -5.02 -0.92 -10.36
N THR A 6 -4.79 0.19 -11.05
CA THR A 6 -4.27 0.21 -12.42
C THR A 6 -2.90 0.88 -12.50
N LEU A 7 -2.31 1.22 -11.37
CA LEU A 7 -1.00 1.85 -11.30
C LEU A 7 0.11 0.80 -11.36
N HIS A 8 1.18 1.15 -12.06
CA HIS A 8 2.42 0.36 -12.09
C HIS A 8 3.47 0.88 -11.10
N SER A 9 3.23 2.03 -10.49
CA SER A 9 4.15 2.59 -9.49
C SER A 9 3.98 1.86 -8.16
N PRO A 10 5.07 1.57 -7.44
CA PRO A 10 5.00 0.97 -6.12
C PRO A 10 4.18 1.84 -5.17
N LEU A 11 3.46 1.19 -4.26
CA LEU A 11 2.59 1.84 -3.29
C LEU A 11 3.08 1.57 -1.86
N TYR A 12 2.71 2.45 -0.94
CA TYR A 12 2.77 2.17 0.49
C TYR A 12 1.47 2.59 1.16
N ILE A 13 1.11 1.88 2.23
CA ILE A 13 0.00 2.23 3.12
C ILE A 13 0.55 2.98 4.34
N LYS A 14 -0.21 3.98 4.81
CA LYS A 14 -0.02 4.65 6.08
C LYS A 14 -1.24 4.42 6.98
N TYR A 15 -0.97 3.86 8.14
CA TYR A 15 -1.94 3.60 9.20
C TYR A 15 -2.15 4.83 10.11
N PRO A 16 -3.28 4.91 10.83
CA PRO A 16 -3.56 6.02 11.74
C PRO A 16 -2.57 6.13 12.91
N ASN A 17 -1.94 5.02 13.31
CA ASN A 17 -0.86 4.99 14.32
C ASN A 17 0.49 5.54 13.81
N GLY A 18 0.57 5.94 12.54
CA GLY A 18 1.79 6.44 11.91
C GLY A 18 2.67 5.35 11.27
N GLU A 19 2.34 4.07 11.48
CA GLU A 19 3.01 2.94 10.84
C GLU A 19 2.82 2.98 9.33
N THR A 20 3.84 2.53 8.60
CA THR A 20 3.83 2.48 7.15
C THR A 20 4.37 1.15 6.65
N ARG A 21 3.74 0.60 5.61
CA ARG A 21 4.13 -0.67 5.01
C ARG A 21 4.18 -0.55 3.49
N VAL A 22 5.19 -1.16 2.87
CA VAL A 22 5.29 -1.24 1.41
C VAL A 22 4.36 -2.33 0.90
N ILE A 23 3.68 -2.04 -0.21
CA ILE A 23 2.73 -2.94 -0.83
C ILE A 23 3.43 -3.65 -1.98
N GLU A 24 3.42 -4.99 -1.96
CA GLU A 24 3.85 -5.84 -3.06
C GLU A 24 2.77 -5.91 -4.14
N GLU A 25 1.55 -6.22 -3.73
CA GLU A 25 0.41 -6.40 -4.63
C GLU A 25 -0.87 -5.82 -4.01
N ILE A 26 -1.77 -5.31 -4.85
CA ILE A 26 -3.02 -4.66 -4.42
C ILE A 26 -4.21 -5.13 -5.26
N PHE A 27 -5.30 -5.48 -4.59
CA PHE A 27 -6.50 -6.02 -5.21
C PHE A 27 -7.74 -5.30 -4.73
N GLN A 28 -8.70 -5.13 -5.66
CA GLN A 28 -10.02 -4.67 -5.31
C GLN A 28 -10.77 -5.77 -4.57
N HIS A 29 -11.35 -5.44 -3.41
CA HIS A 29 -12.17 -6.34 -2.62
C HIS A 29 -13.55 -5.75 -2.38
N LEU A 30 -14.58 -6.61 -2.22
CA LEU A 30 -15.97 -6.17 -2.01
C LEU A 30 -16.14 -5.28 -0.78
N LYS A 31 -15.26 -5.43 0.22
CA LYS A 31 -15.26 -4.64 1.45
C LYS A 31 -14.27 -3.48 1.46
N GLY A 32 -13.43 -3.32 0.45
CA GLY A 32 -12.38 -2.31 0.42
C GLY A 32 -11.16 -2.74 -0.39
N VAL A 33 -9.98 -2.73 0.23
CA VAL A 33 -8.70 -3.04 -0.42
C VAL A 33 -8.02 -4.22 0.26
N LEU A 34 -7.71 -5.26 -0.52
CA LEU A 34 -6.81 -6.33 -0.11
C LEU A 34 -5.42 -6.00 -0.62
N TYR A 35 -4.40 -6.06 0.22
CA TYR A 35 -3.03 -5.85 -0.22
C TYR A 35 -2.08 -6.85 0.44
N PHE A 36 -1.00 -7.16 -0.27
CA PHE A 36 0.06 -8.02 0.21
C PHE A 36 1.23 -7.13 0.62
N GLU A 37 1.73 -7.30 1.83
CA GLU A 37 2.93 -6.59 2.28
C GLU A 37 4.17 -7.07 1.54
N LEU A 38 5.13 -6.18 1.30
CA LEU A 38 6.42 -6.57 0.72
C LEU A 38 7.07 -7.68 1.55
N PHE A 39 7.45 -8.78 0.90
CA PHE A 39 8.03 -9.98 1.52
C PHE A 39 7.06 -10.89 2.30
N TRP A 40 5.75 -10.72 2.14
CA TRP A 40 4.72 -11.57 2.77
C TRP A 40 4.94 -13.08 2.59
N GLU A 41 5.53 -13.51 1.47
CA GLU A 41 5.79 -14.92 1.18
C GLU A 41 7.07 -15.47 1.86
N LYS A 42 7.97 -14.59 2.30
CA LYS A 42 9.32 -14.95 2.78
C LYS A 42 9.42 -14.97 4.30
N ASP A 43 8.67 -14.10 4.99
CA ASP A 43 8.70 -13.99 6.45
C ASP A 43 7.27 -13.89 7.01
N PRO A 44 6.88 -14.75 7.98
CA PRO A 44 5.56 -14.70 8.60
C PRO A 44 5.27 -13.42 9.41
N GLU A 45 6.26 -12.57 9.69
CA GLU A 45 6.05 -11.23 10.24
C GLU A 45 5.26 -10.33 9.28
N TYR A 46 5.47 -10.52 7.97
CA TYR A 46 4.74 -9.82 6.91
C TYR A 46 3.49 -10.61 6.52
N SER A 47 2.43 -9.91 6.12
CA SER A 47 1.13 -10.53 5.99
C SER A 47 0.27 -9.95 4.86
N ILE A 48 -0.86 -10.61 4.62
CA ILE A 48 -1.91 -10.17 3.72
C ILE A 48 -2.96 -9.43 4.55
N HIS A 49 -3.35 -8.24 4.11
CA HIS A 49 -4.25 -7.36 4.87
C HIS A 49 -5.46 -6.96 4.06
N LEU A 50 -6.64 -7.02 4.69
CA LEU A 50 -7.87 -6.41 4.18
C LEU A 50 -8.14 -5.12 4.96
N ILE A 51 -8.12 -3.99 4.25
CA ILE A 51 -8.55 -2.70 4.76
C ILE A 51 -9.99 -2.47 4.33
N GLU A 52 -10.90 -2.50 5.29
CA GLU A 52 -12.33 -2.29 5.03
C GLU A 52 -12.65 -0.78 4.91
N GLY A 53 -13.51 -0.42 3.96
CA GLY A 53 -13.96 0.95 3.75
C GLY A 53 -14.18 1.30 2.27
N GLU A 54 -14.89 2.39 2.04
CA GLU A 54 -15.02 2.96 0.70
C GLU A 54 -13.70 3.61 0.27
N ILE A 55 -13.34 3.43 -1.00
CA ILE A 55 -12.13 4.02 -1.57
C ILE A 55 -12.45 5.42 -2.07
N THR A 56 -11.82 6.43 -1.48
CA THR A 56 -12.00 7.83 -1.84
C THR A 56 -10.68 8.48 -2.27
N GLY A 57 -10.78 9.57 -3.04
CA GLY A 57 -9.65 10.30 -3.59
C GLY A 57 -9.13 9.74 -4.92
N ASP A 58 -8.29 10.54 -5.59
CA ASP A 58 -7.66 10.22 -6.88
C ASP A 58 -6.13 10.06 -6.75
N GLY A 59 -5.63 9.95 -5.51
CA GLY A 59 -4.21 9.93 -5.16
C GLY A 59 -3.82 11.14 -4.31
N PRO A 60 -3.31 10.95 -3.07
CA PRO A 60 -3.33 9.71 -2.28
C PRO A 60 -4.77 9.22 -2.03
N TRP A 61 -4.96 7.91 -1.95
CA TRP A 61 -6.27 7.29 -1.75
C TRP A 61 -6.53 7.03 -0.28
N ARG A 62 -7.79 7.13 0.17
CA ARG A 62 -8.20 6.79 1.52
C ARG A 62 -9.15 5.61 1.51
N VAL A 63 -8.96 4.70 2.47
CA VAL A 63 -9.82 3.53 2.71
C VAL A 63 -9.92 3.33 4.21
N GLY A 64 -11.12 3.50 4.76
CA GLY A 64 -11.30 3.61 6.21
C GLY A 64 -10.42 4.72 6.78
N GLU A 65 -9.66 4.40 7.83
CA GLU A 65 -8.71 5.32 8.48
C GLU A 65 -7.31 5.30 7.85
N CYS A 66 -7.08 4.46 6.84
CA CYS A 66 -5.78 4.30 6.20
C CYS A 66 -5.68 5.14 4.93
N SER A 67 -4.43 5.44 4.53
CA SER A 67 -4.16 6.12 3.26
C SER A 67 -3.09 5.40 2.45
N PHE A 68 -3.27 5.37 1.13
CA PHE A 68 -2.40 4.71 0.17
C PHE A 68 -1.73 5.77 -0.69
N HIS A 69 -0.42 5.62 -0.90
CA HIS A 69 0.43 6.61 -1.52
C HIS A 69 1.36 5.95 -2.52
N VAL A 70 1.72 6.70 -3.57
CA VAL A 70 2.78 6.27 -4.50
C VAL A 70 4.13 6.42 -3.80
N LEU A 71 4.88 5.32 -3.74
CA LEU A 71 6.25 5.29 -3.23
C LEU A 71 7.16 6.09 -4.16
N GLY A 72 8.02 6.94 -3.60
CA GLY A 72 8.99 7.75 -4.37
C GLY A 72 8.50 9.12 -4.86
N CYS A 73 7.25 9.51 -4.61
CA CYS A 73 6.84 10.91 -4.79
C CYS A 73 7.46 11.80 -3.70
N ASN A 74 8.25 12.82 -4.09
CA ASN A 74 8.84 13.86 -3.22
C ASN A 74 10.03 13.47 -2.30
N HIS A 75 10.91 12.53 -2.69
CA HIS A 75 12.13 12.21 -1.91
C HIS A 75 11.86 11.69 -0.47
N THR A 76 10.66 11.15 -0.21
CA THR A 76 10.30 10.59 1.10
C THR A 76 10.54 9.08 1.15
N HIS A 77 11.18 8.64 2.23
CA HIS A 77 11.49 7.25 2.61
C HIS A 77 12.58 6.55 1.77
N PRO A 78 13.84 7.04 1.78
CA PRO A 78 14.95 6.39 1.08
C PRO A 78 15.13 4.91 1.47
N GLN A 79 14.87 4.55 2.72
CA GLN A 79 14.91 3.16 3.20
C GLN A 79 13.87 2.25 2.53
N MET A 80 12.66 2.76 2.25
CA MET A 80 11.63 1.98 1.54
C MET A 80 11.91 1.89 0.05
N CYS A 81 12.48 2.93 -0.55
CA CYS A 81 12.99 2.86 -1.93
C CYS A 81 14.14 1.85 -2.06
N GLU A 82 15.05 1.78 -1.08
CA GLU A 82 16.11 0.78 -1.02
C GLU A 82 15.53 -0.63 -0.86
N MET A 83 14.59 -0.87 0.06
CA MET A 83 13.92 -2.17 0.23
C MET A 83 13.28 -2.67 -1.07
N HIS A 84 12.61 -1.79 -1.82
CA HIS A 84 12.05 -2.14 -3.12
C HIS A 84 13.13 -2.39 -4.18
N SER A 85 14.28 -1.71 -4.12
CA SER A 85 15.36 -1.90 -5.10
C SER A 85 16.12 -3.22 -4.93
N PHE A 86 15.99 -3.88 -3.77
CA PHE A 86 16.53 -5.22 -3.53
C PHE A 86 15.57 -6.35 -3.96
N TRP A 87 14.40 -6.00 -4.53
CA TRP A 87 13.44 -6.94 -5.10
C TRP A 87 13.62 -7.09 -6.61
#